data_AF-A0A024H1R1-F1
#
_entry.id   AF-A0A024H1R1-F1
#
_cell.length_a   1.000
_cell.length_b   1.000
_cell.length_c   1.000
_cell.angle_alpha   90.00
_cell.angle_beta   90.00
_cell.angle_gamma   90.00
#
_symmetry.space_group_name_H-M   'P 1'
#
loop_
_entity.id
_entity.type
_entity.pdbx_description
1 polymer ?
#
loop_
_entity_poly.entity_id
_entity_poly.type
_entity_poly.pdbx_seq_one_letter_code
_entity_poly.pdbx_strand_id
1 'polypeptide(L)'
;MQAQTMGKTLSRLEAHGHIARVRSTSDRRSHVVSLTERGREAVAAAVEMERTVLAAATIDPDALRQELKAVVRELASQFGTTATAALVENPSMTP
;
A
#
# COMPACT_ATOMS: atom_id res chain seq x y z
N MET A 1 22.08 -3.61 0.49
CA MET A 1 21.28 -4.18 1.61
C MET A 1 19.82 -3.83 1.38
N GLN A 2 18.95 -4.81 1.16
CA GLN A 2 17.53 -4.58 0.82
C GLN A 2 16.77 -4.12 2.06
N ALA A 3 16.12 -2.96 2.00
CA ALA A 3 15.40 -2.38 3.12
C ALA A 3 14.17 -3.23 3.47
N GLN A 4 14.26 -3.98 4.56
CA GLN A 4 13.13 -4.70 5.16
C GLN A 4 12.24 -3.66 5.87
N THR A 5 11.28 -3.09 5.15
CA THR A 5 10.39 -2.04 5.70
C THR A 5 9.24 -2.66 6.49
N MET A 6 8.71 -3.77 5.99
CA MET A 6 7.47 -4.35 6.51
C MET A 6 7.60 -4.86 7.95
N GLY A 7 8.70 -5.54 8.29
CA GLY A 7 8.97 -6.02 9.64
C GLY A 7 9.09 -4.89 10.66
N LYS A 8 9.77 -3.78 10.31
CA LYS A 8 9.88 -2.60 11.18
C LYS A 8 8.53 -1.93 11.41
N THR A 9 7.73 -1.80 10.36
CA THR A 9 6.37 -1.25 10.47
C THR A 9 5.50 -2.12 11.37
N LEU A 10 5.51 -3.44 11.18
CA LEU A 10 4.76 -4.37 12.03
C LEU A 10 5.22 -4.29 13.49
N SER A 11 6.52 -4.28 13.76
CA SER A 11 7.03 -4.13 15.13
C SER A 11 6.56 -2.83 15.80
N ARG A 12 6.52 -1.72 15.06
CA ARG A 12 6.01 -0.44 15.61
C ARG A 12 4.51 -0.49 15.89
N LEU A 13 3.72 -1.03 14.96
CA LEU A 13 2.28 -1.17 15.15
C LEU A 13 1.94 -2.07 16.33
N GLU A 14 2.72 -3.14 16.54
CA GLU A 14 2.56 -4.04 17.69
C GLU A 14 2.96 -3.35 18.99
N ALA A 15 4.09 -2.63 19.01
CA ALA A 15 4.55 -1.88 20.19
C ALA A 15 3.55 -0.81 20.65
N HIS A 16 2.79 -0.22 19.72
CA HIS A 16 1.72 0.74 20.03
C HIS A 16 0.34 0.08 20.28
N GLY A 17 0.29 -1.25 20.25
CA GLY A 17 -0.91 -2.03 20.55
C GLY A 17 -1.98 -2.03 19.46
N HIS A 18 -1.64 -1.66 18.21
CA HIS A 18 -2.59 -1.65 17.10
C HIS A 18 -2.74 -3.01 16.40
N ILE A 19 -1.72 -3.87 16.51
CA ILE A 19 -1.78 -5.24 15.98
C ILE A 19 -1.34 -6.25 17.04
N ALA A 20 -1.75 -7.50 16.84
CA ALA A 20 -1.20 -8.66 17.53
C ALA A 20 -0.60 -9.63 16.50
N ARG A 21 0.51 -10.28 16.85
CA ARG A 21 1.09 -11.35 16.04
C ARG A 21 1.08 -12.66 16.79
N VAL A 22 0.46 -13.67 16.18
CA VAL A 22 0.41 -15.03 16.72
C VAL A 22 1.09 -15.96 15.72
N ARG A 23 1.94 -16.86 16.22
CA ARG A 23 2.57 -17.88 15.38
C ARG A 23 1.49 -18.80 14.82
N SER A 24 1.51 -19.03 13.50
CA SER A 24 0.51 -19.89 12.87
C SER A 24 0.68 -21.35 13.33
N THR A 25 -0.45 -22.00 13.60
CA THR A 25 -0.52 -23.42 13.95
C THR A 25 -0.46 -24.33 12.72
N SER A 26 -0.78 -23.79 11.54
CA SER A 26 -0.76 -24.51 10.25
C SER A 26 0.62 -24.48 9.60
N ASP A 27 1.33 -23.35 9.68
CA ASP A 27 2.71 -23.21 9.21
C ASP A 27 3.55 -22.43 10.23
N ARG A 28 4.47 -23.14 10.89
CA ARG A 28 5.34 -22.60 11.94
C ARG A 28 6.33 -21.55 11.43
N ARG A 29 6.53 -21.41 10.12
CA ARG A 29 7.36 -20.34 9.53
C ARG A 29 6.59 -19.03 9.34
N SER A 30 5.27 -19.05 9.53
CA SER A 30 4.40 -17.90 9.32
C SER A 30 3.84 -17.33 10.64
N HIS A 31 3.51 -16.04 10.60
CA HIS A 31 2.80 -15.35 11.68
C HIS A 31 1.48 -14.83 11.14
N VAL A 32 0.40 -15.03 11.88
CA VAL A 32 -0.88 -14.39 11.64
C VAL A 32 -0.84 -13.02 12.32
N VAL A 33 -1.12 -11.98 11.55
CA VAL A 33 -1.19 -10.60 12.03
C VAL A 33 -2.64 -10.15 12.01
N SER A 34 -3.15 -9.65 13.12
CA SER A 34 -4.53 -9.16 13.23
C SER A 34 -4.57 -7.79 13.90
N LEU A 35 -5.58 -6.98 13.57
CA LEU A 35 -5.86 -5.74 14.30
C LEU A 35 -6.38 -6.07 15.70
N THR A 36 -5.88 -5.35 16.69
CA THR A 36 -6.49 -5.29 18.02
C THR A 36 -7.75 -4.41 17.96
N GLU A 37 -8.48 -4.28 19.08
CA GLU A 37 -9.58 -3.33 19.17
C GLU A 37 -9.10 -1.89 18.95
N ARG A 38 -8.04 -1.50 19.68
CA ARG A 38 -7.35 -0.21 19.47
C ARG A 38 -6.87 -0.02 18.03
N GLY A 39 -6.47 -1.10 17.35
CA GLY A 39 -6.13 -1.07 15.93
C GLY A 39 -7.32 -0.74 15.03
N ARG A 40 -8.47 -1.35 15.28
CA ARG A 40 -9.72 -1.07 14.56
C ARG A 40 -10.18 0.37 14.77
N GLU A 41 -10.18 0.83 16.02
CA GLU A 41 -10.52 2.22 16.36
C GLU A 41 -9.60 3.22 15.66
N ALA A 42 -8.29 2.97 15.65
CA ALA A 42 -7.32 3.83 14.98
C ALA A 42 -7.56 3.90 13.46
N VAL A 43 -7.92 2.79 12.83
CA VAL A 43 -8.29 2.77 11.40
C VAL A 43 -9.57 3.56 11.16
N ALA A 44 -10.60 3.36 11.98
CA ALA A 44 -11.86 4.11 11.86
C ALA A 44 -11.63 5.63 12.00
N ALA A 45 -10.84 6.04 12.99
CA ALA A 45 -10.47 7.43 13.20
C ALA A 45 -9.68 8.00 12.01
N ALA A 46 -8.77 7.23 11.42
CA ALA A 46 -8.02 7.65 10.24
C ALA A 46 -8.93 7.89 9.02
N VAL A 47 -9.90 7.00 8.78
CA VAL A 47 -10.90 7.16 7.72
C VAL A 47 -11.76 8.41 7.95
N GLU A 48 -12.17 8.66 9.20
CA GLU A 48 -12.99 9.82 9.53
C GLU A 48 -12.21 11.14 9.39
N MET A 49 -10.92 11.15 9.76
CA MET A 49 -10.05 12.30 9.50
C MET A 49 -9.88 12.55 8.00
N GLU A 50 -9.66 11.51 7.19
CA GLU A 50 -9.59 11.64 5.73
C GLU A 50 -10.88 12.27 5.18
N ARG A 51 -12.05 11.77 5.61
CA ARG A 51 -13.35 12.33 5.22
C ARG A 51 -13.52 13.78 5.65
N THR A 52 -13.15 14.13 6.88
CA THR A 52 -13.26 15.50 7.40
C THR A 52 -12.41 16.47 6.59
N VAL A 53 -11.16 16.08 6.28
CA VAL A 53 -10.25 16.90 5.46
C VAL A 53 -10.79 17.09 4.05
N LEU A 54 -11.35 16.03 3.45
CA LEU A 54 -11.93 16.10 2.11
C LEU A 54 -13.25 16.88 2.07
N ALA A 55 -14.09 16.78 3.10
CA ALA A 55 -15.35 17.51 3.20
C ALA A 55 -15.15 19.03 3.37
N ALA A 56 -13.99 19.46 3.89
CA ALA A 56 -13.60 20.86 3.92
C ALA A 56 -13.23 21.41 2.52
N ALA A 57 -13.00 20.54 1.53
CA ALA A 57 -12.83 20.95 0.15
C ALA A 57 -14.21 21.11 -0.51
N THR A 58 -14.40 22.19 -1.27
CA THR A 58 -15.62 22.46 -2.06
C THR A 58 -15.80 21.48 -3.25
N ILE A 59 -15.02 20.41 -3.30
CA ILE A 59 -14.92 19.47 -4.40
C ILE A 59 -15.52 18.14 -3.94
N ASP A 60 -16.39 17.55 -4.76
CA ASP A 60 -16.93 16.21 -4.51
C ASP A 60 -15.78 15.18 -4.39
N PRO A 61 -15.61 14.55 -3.20
CA PRO A 61 -14.51 13.60 -2.96
C PRO A 61 -14.53 12.38 -3.88
N ASP A 62 -15.72 11.93 -4.29
CA ASP A 62 -15.84 10.77 -5.17
C ASP A 62 -15.47 11.14 -6.60
N ALA A 63 -15.89 12.32 -7.07
CA ALA A 63 -15.45 12.84 -8.37
C ALA A 63 -13.93 13.01 -8.43
N LEU A 64 -13.31 13.60 -7.40
CA LEU A 64 -11.86 13.77 -7.31
C LEU A 64 -11.13 12.42 -7.32
N ARG A 65 -11.65 11.42 -6.57
CA ARG A 65 -11.08 10.08 -6.52
C ARG A 65 -11.12 9.40 -7.90
N GLN A 66 -12.19 9.59 -8.67
CA GLN A 66 -12.29 9.01 -10.02
C GLN A 66 -11.31 9.67 -10.99
N GLU A 67 -11.22 11.00 -10.98
CA GLU A 67 -10.27 11.75 -11.83
C GLU A 67 -8.82 11.37 -11.52
N LEU A 68 -8.44 11.29 -10.24
CA LEU A 68 -7.09 10.87 -9.84
C LEU A 68 -6.80 9.42 -10.27
N LYS A 69 -7.78 8.51 -10.17
CA LYS A 69 -7.62 7.13 -10.68
C LYS A 69 -7.39 7.12 -12.19
N ALA A 70 -8.06 7.98 -12.95
CA ALA A 70 -7.85 8.09 -14.39
C ALA A 70 -6.44 8.57 -14.70
N VAL A 71 -5.98 9.64 -14.06
CA VAL A 71 -4.61 10.17 -14.20
C VAL A 71 -3.56 9.12 -13.84
N VAL A 72 -3.72 8.41 -12.70
CA VAL A 72 -2.76 7.38 -12.28
C VAL A 72 -2.69 6.22 -13.29
N ARG A 73 -3.83 5.78 -13.83
CA ARG A 73 -3.86 4.72 -14.86
C ARG A 73 -3.17 5.16 -16.15
N GLU A 74 -3.41 6.41 -16.57
CA GLU A 74 -2.79 6.98 -17.77
C GLU A 74 -1.28 7.13 -17.60
N LEU A 75 -0.81 7.65 -16.46
CA LEU A 75 0.63 7.69 -16.19
C LEU A 75 1.23 6.29 -16.14
N ALA A 76 0.56 5.33 -15.49
CA ALA A 76 1.03 3.95 -15.43
C ALA A 76 1.13 3.28 -16.81
N SER A 77 0.23 3.58 -17.75
CA SER A 77 0.29 3.04 -19.12
C SER A 77 1.43 3.66 -19.92
N GLN A 78 1.67 4.97 -19.76
CA GLN A 78 2.77 5.68 -20.40
C GLN A 78 4.14 5.17 -19.92
N PHE A 79 4.33 5.05 -18.61
CA PHE A 79 5.60 4.56 -18.04
C PHE A 79 5.78 3.04 -18.17
N GLY A 80 4.69 2.25 -18.21
CA GLY A 80 4.74 0.81 -18.47
C GLY A 80 5.11 0.47 -19.93
N THR A 81 4.76 1.34 -20.87
CA THR A 81 5.11 1.18 -22.30
C THR A 81 6.61 1.37 -22.53
N THR A 82 7.24 2.33 -21.85
CA THR A 82 8.69 2.55 -21.93
C THR A 82 9.51 1.36 -21.42
N ALA A 83 9.03 0.67 -20.38
CA ALA A 83 9.71 -0.52 -19.85
C ALA A 83 9.63 -1.73 -20.80
N THR A 84 8.55 -1.86 -21.58
CA THR A 84 8.40 -2.94 -22.58
C THR A 84 9.26 -2.70 -23.83
N ALA A 85 9.37 -1.44 -24.29
CA ALA A 85 10.21 -1.10 -25.45
C ALA A 85 11.70 -1.38 -25.19
N ALA A 86 12.20 -1.09 -23.98
CA ALA A 86 13.60 -1.33 -23.60
C ALA A 86 14.00 -2.83 -23.53
N LEU A 87 13.03 -3.75 -23.42
CA LEU A 87 13.28 -5.20 -23.39
C LEU A 87 13.37 -5.84 -24.79
N VAL A 88 12.92 -5.15 -25.84
CA VAL A 88 12.87 -5.70 -27.23
C VAL A 88 14.14 -5.38 -28.03
N GLU A 89 14.92 -4.36 -27.66
CA GLU A 89 16.04 -3.84 -28.49
C GLU A 89 17.42 -4.48 -28.24
N ASN A 90 17.54 -5.66 -27.63
CA ASN A 90 18.85 -6.30 -27.43
C ASN A 90 19.08 -7.53 -28.33
N PRO A 91 19.45 -7.38 -29.62
CA PRO A 91 19.89 -8.48 -30.45
C PRO A 91 21.30 -8.94 -30.04
N SER A 92 21.31 -10.02 -29.27
CA SER A 92 22.36 -11.03 -29.06
C SER A 92 23.64 -10.87 -29.88
N MET A 93 24.75 -10.53 -29.20
CA MET A 93 26.11 -10.74 -29.71
C MET A 93 26.73 -11.91 -28.93
N THR A 94 27.10 -12.99 -29.62
CA THR A 94 27.83 -14.16 -29.10
C THR A 94 28.71 -14.72 -30.21
N PRO A 95 29.75 -15.49 -29.86
CA PRO A 95 30.90 -15.17 -29.02
C PRO A 95 32.18 -14.94 -29.86
#